data_AF-A0A957VE35-F1
#
_entry.id   AF-A0A957VE35-F1
#
_cell.length_a   1.000
_cell.length_b   1.000
_cell.length_c   1.000
_cell.angle_alpha   90.00
_cell.angle_beta   90.00
_cell.angle_gamma   90.00
#
_symmetry.space_group_name_H-M   'P 1'
#
loop_
_entity.id
_entity.type
_entity.pdbx_description
1 polymer ?
#
loop_
_entity_poly.entity_id
_entity_poly.type
_entity_poly.pdbx_seq_one_letter_code
_entity_poly.pdbx_strand_id
1 'polypeptide(L)'
;MPVIEIRLITAAVALFASGKTYQPMMTGGVVLLVIAWLVHWGYDRRLLRPTKLDWPLRLFVVSGLISLWVTHDLGTSLAKFWLIVGSIALYYALTHASLKIRFSFAAGLIGFAALLALYFITQNNDIAAIGANKFPLLTDLHATLRALSPQLNLYQPHPNLVAGVLEVALIIGVGLILITFQAWPMSSEAEPFGTKSLPLQIGLILLVALIALAFLLTGSRGGWLAVAVAGFGWFLTEMRHSSRLRTLDSLAVLIILGSVVFLLVMQLNDPAESQIATEASSISRLTLYQGSSQLVRDYVFTGAGLGSFPMLYSAYV
;
A
#
# COMPACT_ATOMS: atom_id res chain seq x y z
N MET A 1 -4.13 12.12 -26.32
CA MET A 1 -4.80 11.20 -25.36
C MET A 1 -4.24 9.76 -25.35
N PRO A 2 -3.91 9.08 -26.46
CA PRO A 2 -3.51 7.65 -26.40
C PRO A 2 -2.17 7.38 -25.68
N VAL A 3 -1.27 8.37 -25.63
CA VAL A 3 0.08 8.22 -25.06
C VAL A 3 0.08 8.01 -23.53
N ILE A 4 -0.94 8.50 -22.82
CA ILE A 4 -1.05 8.35 -21.36
C ILE A 4 -1.55 6.94 -21.00
N GLU A 5 -2.50 6.41 -21.77
CA GLU A 5 -3.02 5.04 -21.60
C GLU A 5 -1.93 4.01 -21.86
N ILE A 6 -1.11 4.20 -22.90
CA ILE A 6 0.05 3.36 -23.18
C ILE A 6 1.05 3.39 -22.01
N ARG A 7 1.29 4.56 -21.36
CA ARG A 7 2.17 4.67 -20.19
C ARG A 7 1.64 3.97 -18.95
N LEU A 8 0.33 4.04 -18.72
CA LEU A 8 -0.29 3.35 -17.59
C LEU A 8 -0.28 1.85 -17.81
N ILE A 9 -0.53 1.38 -19.03
CA ILE A 9 -0.45 -0.03 -19.39
C ILE A 9 0.99 -0.53 -19.29
N THR A 10 1.99 0.21 -19.77
CA THR A 10 3.40 -0.21 -19.67
C THR A 10 3.94 -0.13 -18.24
N ALA A 11 3.55 0.88 -17.45
CA ALA A 11 3.88 0.93 -16.02
C ALA A 11 3.22 -0.21 -15.25
N ALA A 12 1.96 -0.54 -15.58
CA ALA A 12 1.27 -1.68 -15.00
C ALA A 12 1.95 -3.00 -15.39
N VAL A 13 2.35 -3.19 -16.65
CA VAL A 13 3.09 -4.39 -17.12
C VAL A 13 4.45 -4.50 -16.42
N ALA A 14 5.18 -3.39 -16.25
CA ALA A 14 6.45 -3.38 -15.53
C ALA A 14 6.28 -3.68 -14.02
N LEU A 15 5.19 -3.24 -13.40
CA LEU A 15 4.83 -3.55 -12.02
C LEU A 15 4.34 -4.99 -11.84
N PHE A 16 3.58 -5.52 -12.78
CA PHE A 16 2.94 -6.84 -12.69
C PHE A 16 3.93 -8.00 -12.89
N ALA A 17 5.06 -7.76 -13.55
CA ALA A 17 6.10 -8.76 -13.78
C ALA A 17 7.00 -9.02 -12.54
N SER A 18 6.75 -8.38 -11.39
CA SER A 18 7.57 -8.58 -10.19
C SER A 18 7.20 -9.86 -9.45
N GLY A 19 7.76 -10.98 -9.89
CA GLY A 19 7.88 -12.16 -9.05
C GLY A 19 8.82 -11.91 -7.86
N LYS A 20 8.91 -12.89 -6.94
CA LYS A 20 9.95 -12.89 -5.89
C LYS A 20 11.37 -12.84 -6.47
N THR A 21 11.52 -13.33 -7.70
CA THR A 21 12.78 -13.40 -8.44
C THR A 21 12.68 -12.60 -9.74
N TYR A 22 13.81 -12.11 -10.21
CA TYR A 22 13.91 -11.44 -11.50
C TYR A 22 13.46 -12.36 -12.64
N GLN A 23 12.56 -11.85 -13.49
CA GLN A 23 12.16 -12.51 -14.72
C GLN A 23 12.60 -11.65 -15.91
N PRO A 24 13.08 -12.24 -17.03
CA PRO A 24 13.44 -11.48 -18.23
C PRO A 24 12.32 -10.58 -18.76
N MET A 25 11.06 -10.92 -18.52
CA MET A 25 9.92 -10.07 -18.88
C MET A 25 9.94 -8.72 -18.15
N MET A 26 10.58 -8.61 -16.98
CA MET A 26 10.73 -7.35 -16.24
C MET A 26 11.59 -6.34 -17.01
N THR A 27 12.71 -6.77 -17.60
CA THR A 27 13.53 -5.86 -18.42
C THR A 27 12.77 -5.44 -19.68
N GLY A 28 12.00 -6.33 -20.29
CA GLY A 28 11.07 -5.97 -21.36
C GLY A 28 10.10 -4.87 -20.95
N GLY A 29 9.47 -5.00 -19.78
CA GLY A 29 8.57 -3.97 -19.22
C GLY A 29 9.27 -2.62 -19.01
N VAL A 30 10.49 -2.63 -18.48
CA VAL A 30 11.29 -1.41 -18.28
C VAL A 30 11.70 -0.76 -19.60
N VAL A 31 12.13 -1.55 -20.59
CA VAL A 31 12.47 -1.04 -21.92
C VAL A 31 11.24 -0.40 -22.57
N LEU A 32 10.09 -1.06 -22.50
CA LEU A 32 8.83 -0.51 -23.00
C LEU A 32 8.43 0.77 -22.27
N LEU A 33 8.66 0.84 -20.96
CA LEU A 33 8.43 2.04 -20.17
C LEU A 33 9.32 3.20 -20.65
N VAL A 34 10.63 2.96 -20.82
CA VAL A 34 11.56 3.97 -21.35
C VAL A 34 11.13 4.44 -22.74
N ILE A 35 10.77 3.52 -23.63
CA ILE A 35 10.26 3.85 -24.97
C ILE A 35 9.00 4.73 -24.86
N ALA A 36 8.04 4.37 -24.00
CA ALA A 36 6.82 5.15 -23.82
C ALA A 36 7.10 6.58 -23.32
N TRP A 37 8.11 6.76 -22.46
CA TRP A 37 8.56 8.08 -22.01
C TRP A 37 9.28 8.87 -23.10
N LEU A 38 10.12 8.23 -23.91
CA LEU A 38 10.81 8.86 -25.04
C LEU A 38 9.83 9.31 -26.13
N VAL A 39 8.83 8.47 -26.44
CA VAL A 39 7.76 8.81 -27.40
C VAL A 39 6.97 10.02 -26.91
N HIS A 40 6.64 10.08 -25.62
CA HIS A 40 6.00 11.27 -25.06
C HIS A 40 6.86 12.51 -25.17
N TRP A 41 8.14 12.39 -24.82
CA TRP A 41 9.06 13.51 -24.91
C TRP A 41 9.17 14.03 -26.34
N GLY A 42 9.17 13.15 -27.34
CA GLY A 42 9.12 13.53 -28.75
C GLY A 42 7.88 14.35 -29.12
N TYR A 43 6.73 14.04 -28.52
CA TYR A 43 5.46 14.74 -28.78
C TYR A 43 5.34 16.07 -28.02
N ASP A 44 5.58 16.07 -26.70
CA ASP A 44 5.32 17.23 -25.83
C ASP A 44 6.56 18.09 -25.55
N ARG A 45 7.74 17.67 -26.01
CA ARG A 45 9.07 18.29 -25.76
C ARG A 45 9.40 18.55 -24.29
N ARG A 46 8.64 17.97 -23.37
CA ARG A 46 8.84 18.04 -21.93
C ARG A 46 8.81 16.63 -21.37
N LEU A 47 9.92 16.18 -20.79
CA LEU A 47 10.02 14.84 -20.20
C LEU A 47 9.07 14.71 -19.01
N LEU A 48 9.12 15.65 -18.07
CA LEU A 48 8.38 15.60 -16.82
C LEU A 48 8.08 17.04 -16.35
N ARG A 49 6.87 17.29 -15.83
CA ARG A 49 6.63 18.48 -15.01
C ARG A 49 7.15 18.20 -13.62
N PRO A 50 8.02 19.06 -13.06
CA PRO A 50 8.57 18.82 -11.74
C PRO A 50 7.47 18.82 -10.68
N THR A 51 7.56 17.89 -9.73
CA THR A 51 6.68 17.80 -8.57
C THR A 51 7.47 18.12 -7.30
N LYS A 52 6.77 18.44 -6.20
CA LYS A 52 7.40 18.65 -4.89
C LYS A 52 8.07 17.38 -4.35
N LEU A 53 7.68 16.20 -4.86
CA LEU A 53 8.23 14.90 -4.45
C LEU A 53 9.44 14.47 -5.30
N ASP A 54 9.83 15.22 -6.34
CA ASP A 54 10.93 14.83 -7.23
C ASP A 54 12.23 14.55 -6.48
N TRP A 55 12.58 15.40 -5.49
CA TRP A 55 13.81 15.25 -4.74
C TRP A 55 13.82 14.01 -3.84
N PRO A 56 12.78 13.78 -2.98
CA PRO A 56 12.63 12.51 -2.27
C PRO A 56 12.67 11.28 -3.19
N LEU A 57 11.98 11.31 -4.34
CA LEU A 57 11.95 10.19 -5.27
C LEU A 57 13.34 9.93 -5.89
N ARG A 58 14.10 10.97 -6.24
CA ARG A 58 15.48 10.82 -6.74
C ARG A 58 16.39 10.21 -5.69
N LEU A 59 16.33 10.72 -4.45
CA LEU A 59 17.10 10.15 -3.34
C LEU A 59 16.76 8.67 -3.14
N PHE A 60 15.49 8.30 -3.25
CA PHE A 60 15.03 6.92 -3.13
C PHE A 60 15.52 6.01 -4.28
N VAL A 61 15.59 6.51 -5.51
CA VAL A 61 16.17 5.76 -6.63
C VAL A 61 17.68 5.59 -6.45
N VAL A 62 18.38 6.66 -6.06
CA VAL A 62 19.83 6.62 -5.85
C VAL A 62 20.17 5.65 -4.70
N SER A 63 19.43 5.67 -3.60
CA SER A 63 19.63 4.70 -2.52
C SER A 63 19.33 3.27 -2.96
N GLY A 64 18.32 3.07 -3.81
CA GLY A 64 18.04 1.79 -4.45
C GLY A 64 19.19 1.29 -5.33
N LEU A 65 19.80 2.16 -6.13
CA LEU A 65 20.97 1.84 -6.97
C LEU A 65 22.20 1.48 -6.12
N ILE A 66 22.48 2.25 -5.07
CA ILE A 66 23.55 1.93 -4.11
C ILE A 66 23.27 0.56 -3.47
N SER A 67 22.01 0.29 -3.11
CA SER A 67 21.60 -0.99 -2.54
C SER A 67 21.74 -2.17 -3.52
N LEU A 68 21.65 -1.93 -4.84
CA LEU A 68 21.94 -2.95 -5.85
C LEU A 68 23.43 -3.26 -5.95
N TRP A 69 24.30 -2.28 -5.71
CA TRP A 69 25.74 -2.49 -5.75
C TRP A 69 26.25 -3.35 -4.58
N VAL A 70 25.60 -3.24 -3.41
CA VAL A 70 26.01 -3.92 -2.16
C VAL A 70 25.31 -5.26 -1.96
N THR A 71 24.28 -5.58 -2.75
CA THR A 71 23.48 -6.79 -2.54
C THR A 71 24.22 -8.07 -2.90
N HIS A 72 23.97 -9.13 -2.13
CA HIS A 72 24.46 -10.47 -2.42
C HIS A 72 23.64 -11.19 -3.50
N ASP A 73 22.32 -10.97 -3.55
CA ASP A 73 21.44 -11.58 -4.55
C ASP A 73 20.93 -10.50 -5.51
N LEU A 74 21.66 -10.30 -6.60
CA LEU A 74 21.33 -9.31 -7.61
C LEU A 74 19.96 -9.60 -8.25
N GLY A 75 19.55 -10.86 -8.40
CA GLY A 75 18.29 -11.22 -9.04
C GLY A 75 17.08 -10.76 -8.21
N THR A 76 17.03 -11.12 -6.93
CA THR A 76 15.96 -10.68 -6.03
C THR A 76 15.97 -9.15 -5.84
N SER A 77 17.17 -8.55 -5.81
CA SER A 77 17.32 -7.11 -5.62
C SER A 77 16.88 -6.32 -6.84
N LEU A 78 17.24 -6.75 -8.04
CA LEU A 78 16.79 -6.13 -9.29
C LEU A 78 15.26 -6.18 -9.39
N ALA A 79 14.63 -7.28 -9.02
CA ALA A 79 13.16 -7.37 -9.04
C ALA A 79 12.52 -6.30 -8.14
N LYS A 80 13.04 -6.11 -6.92
CA LYS A 80 12.57 -5.06 -5.99
C LYS A 80 12.92 -3.65 -6.46
N PHE A 81 14.08 -3.46 -7.07
CA PHE A 81 14.46 -2.16 -7.61
C PHE A 81 13.55 -1.76 -8.77
N TRP A 82 13.22 -2.69 -9.67
CA TRP A 82 12.30 -2.43 -10.76
C TRP A 82 10.88 -2.14 -10.28
N LEU A 83 10.44 -2.73 -9.16
CA LEU A 83 9.20 -2.33 -8.50
C LEU A 83 9.21 -0.87 -8.05
N ILE A 84 10.33 -0.40 -7.49
CA ILE A 84 10.49 1.02 -7.10
C ILE A 84 10.40 1.91 -8.33
N VAL A 85 11.17 1.60 -9.38
CA VAL A 85 11.17 2.36 -10.65
C VAL A 85 9.77 2.38 -11.28
N GLY A 86 9.10 1.23 -11.34
CA GLY A 86 7.74 1.10 -11.86
C GLY A 86 6.73 1.92 -11.07
N SER A 87 6.85 1.94 -9.73
CA SER A 87 5.97 2.72 -8.85
C SER A 87 6.17 4.23 -9.05
N ILE A 88 7.42 4.68 -9.22
CA ILE A 88 7.75 6.08 -9.53
C ILE A 88 7.21 6.47 -10.90
N ALA A 89 7.34 5.59 -11.89
CA ALA A 89 6.81 5.85 -13.22
C ALA A 89 5.28 5.90 -13.22
N LEU A 90 4.61 5.03 -12.46
CA LEU A 90 3.16 5.07 -12.25
C LEU A 90 2.75 6.38 -11.56
N TYR A 91 3.48 6.83 -10.53
CA TYR A 91 3.26 8.12 -9.88
C TYR A 91 3.31 9.27 -10.89
N TYR A 92 4.35 9.33 -11.72
CA TYR A 92 4.45 10.38 -12.74
C TYR A 92 3.37 10.25 -13.83
N ALA A 93 3.01 9.03 -14.23
CA ALA A 93 1.92 8.81 -15.17
C ALA A 93 0.59 9.36 -14.62
N LEU A 94 0.28 9.08 -13.34
CA LEU A 94 -0.95 9.54 -12.70
C LEU A 94 -0.97 11.05 -12.44
N THR A 95 0.15 11.65 -12.04
CA THR A 95 0.23 13.12 -11.82
C THR A 95 0.07 13.93 -13.11
N HIS A 96 0.35 13.33 -14.27
CA HIS A 96 0.17 13.93 -15.58
C HIS A 96 -1.09 13.46 -16.31
N ALA A 97 -1.75 12.42 -15.80
CA ALA A 97 -3.00 11.91 -16.36
C ALA A 97 -4.12 12.94 -16.25
N SER A 98 -5.07 12.89 -17.18
CA SER A 98 -6.32 13.65 -17.07
C SER A 98 -7.11 13.19 -15.84
N LEU A 99 -7.98 14.06 -15.34
CA LEU A 99 -8.81 13.76 -14.18
C LEU A 99 -9.64 12.47 -14.39
N LYS A 100 -10.22 12.30 -15.59
CA LYS A 100 -10.95 11.08 -15.99
C LYS A 100 -10.11 9.81 -15.80
N ILE A 101 -8.87 9.81 -16.29
CA ILE A 101 -7.98 8.64 -16.18
C ILE A 101 -7.61 8.35 -14.72
N ARG A 102 -7.37 9.38 -13.90
CA ARG A 102 -7.11 9.19 -12.46
C ARG A 102 -8.31 8.57 -11.75
N PHE A 103 -9.52 9.04 -12.04
CA PHE A 103 -10.75 8.44 -11.51
C PHE A 103 -10.95 7.00 -11.98
N SER A 104 -10.74 6.71 -13.26
CA SER A 104 -10.82 5.34 -13.77
C SER A 104 -9.78 4.42 -13.13
N PHE A 105 -8.55 4.89 -12.93
CA PHE A 105 -7.51 4.15 -12.23
C PHE A 105 -7.91 3.89 -10.76
N ALA A 106 -8.40 4.93 -10.06
CA ALA A 106 -8.84 4.81 -8.68
C ALA A 106 -10.02 3.83 -8.54
N ALA A 107 -11.01 3.91 -9.41
CA ALA A 107 -12.14 2.98 -9.46
C ALA A 107 -11.68 1.54 -9.76
N GLY A 108 -10.76 1.36 -10.71
CA GLY A 108 -10.17 0.07 -11.03
C GLY A 108 -9.39 -0.53 -9.85
N LEU A 109 -8.61 0.29 -9.13
CA LEU A 109 -7.88 -0.12 -7.94
C LEU A 109 -8.82 -0.52 -6.80
N ILE A 110 -9.90 0.23 -6.57
CA ILE A 110 -10.92 -0.11 -5.56
C ILE A 110 -11.64 -1.40 -5.95
N GLY A 111 -12.02 -1.57 -7.22
CA GLY A 111 -12.63 -2.81 -7.71
C GLY A 111 -11.71 -4.00 -7.50
N PHE A 112 -10.43 -3.87 -7.87
CA PHE A 112 -9.41 -4.90 -7.64
C PHE A 112 -9.23 -5.21 -6.15
N ALA A 113 -9.12 -4.18 -5.31
CA ALA A 113 -8.97 -4.34 -3.87
C ALA A 113 -10.21 -4.97 -3.21
N ALA A 114 -11.41 -4.66 -3.69
CA ALA A 114 -12.64 -5.28 -3.22
C ALA A 114 -12.71 -6.76 -3.60
N LEU A 115 -12.27 -7.13 -4.82
CA LEU A 115 -12.14 -8.54 -5.21
C LEU A 115 -11.09 -9.26 -4.37
N LEU A 116 -9.93 -8.64 -4.13
CA LEU A 116 -8.89 -9.18 -3.27
C LEU A 116 -9.38 -9.33 -1.82
N ALA A 117 -10.14 -8.36 -1.31
CA ALA A 117 -10.76 -8.39 0.01
C ALA A 117 -11.75 -9.55 0.13
N LEU A 118 -12.64 -9.70 -0.86
CA LEU A 118 -13.59 -10.82 -0.91
C LEU A 118 -12.88 -12.16 -0.96
N TYR A 119 -11.86 -12.28 -1.81
CA TYR A 119 -11.03 -13.48 -1.92
C TYR A 119 -10.34 -13.79 -0.58
N PHE A 120 -9.73 -12.80 0.04
CA PHE A 120 -9.04 -12.95 1.33
C PHE A 120 -9.99 -13.41 2.44
N ILE A 121 -11.17 -12.81 2.54
CA ILE A 121 -12.20 -13.17 3.54
C ILE A 121 -12.74 -14.59 3.33
N THR A 122 -12.84 -15.05 2.08
CA THR A 122 -13.52 -16.32 1.79
C THR A 122 -12.57 -17.51 1.65
N GLN A 123 -11.31 -17.28 1.25
CA GLN A 123 -10.37 -18.33 0.86
C GLN A 123 -9.14 -18.45 1.76
N ASN A 124 -8.87 -17.48 2.65
CA ASN A 124 -7.67 -17.53 3.48
C ASN A 124 -7.90 -18.35 4.76
N ASN A 125 -7.13 -19.42 4.96
CA ASN A 125 -7.31 -20.31 6.09
C ASN A 125 -6.52 -19.85 7.33
N ASP A 126 -5.46 -19.08 7.11
CA ASP A 126 -4.49 -18.70 8.14
C ASP A 126 -4.97 -17.56 9.06
N ILE A 127 -6.08 -16.89 8.71
CA ILE A 127 -6.64 -15.82 9.54
C ILE A 127 -7.02 -16.34 10.93
N ALA A 128 -7.47 -17.60 11.03
CA ALA A 128 -7.74 -18.23 12.33
C ALA A 128 -6.47 -18.41 13.16
N ALA A 129 -5.35 -18.79 12.55
CA ALA A 129 -4.07 -18.96 13.25
C ALA A 129 -3.45 -17.61 13.67
N ILE A 130 -3.66 -16.56 12.90
CA ILE A 130 -3.05 -15.23 13.11
C ILE A 130 -3.92 -14.36 14.04
N GLY A 131 -5.24 -14.56 14.03
CA GLY A 131 -6.24 -13.72 14.70
C GLY A 131 -6.89 -14.31 15.95
N ALA A 132 -6.87 -15.63 16.16
CA ALA A 132 -7.63 -16.28 17.25
C ALA A 132 -7.35 -15.70 18.65
N ASN A 133 -6.13 -15.23 18.90
CA ASN A 133 -5.76 -14.65 20.19
C ASN A 133 -5.95 -13.12 20.26
N LYS A 134 -6.15 -12.44 19.13
CA LYS A 134 -6.14 -10.97 19.05
C LYS A 134 -7.55 -10.38 18.98
N PHE A 135 -8.44 -10.99 18.21
CA PHE A 135 -9.81 -10.50 18.00
C PHE A 135 -10.79 -11.68 17.84
N PRO A 136 -11.32 -12.25 18.94
CA PRO A 136 -12.18 -13.43 18.88
C PRO A 136 -13.45 -13.16 18.04
N LEU A 137 -14.09 -12.00 18.23
CA LEU A 137 -15.27 -11.60 17.44
C LEU A 137 -14.99 -11.58 15.92
N LEU A 138 -13.83 -11.06 15.51
CA LEU A 138 -13.47 -11.03 14.09
C LEU A 138 -13.13 -12.43 13.56
N THR A 139 -12.59 -13.28 14.42
CA THR A 139 -12.28 -14.69 14.08
C THR A 139 -13.58 -15.47 13.85
N ASP A 140 -14.58 -15.31 14.72
CA ASP A 140 -15.90 -15.94 14.60
C ASP A 140 -16.67 -15.45 13.36
N LEU A 141 -16.63 -14.13 13.12
CA LEU A 141 -17.21 -13.54 11.91
C LEU A 141 -16.56 -14.12 10.65
N HIS A 142 -15.23 -14.18 10.63
CA HIS A 142 -14.50 -14.75 9.49
C HIS A 142 -14.82 -16.24 9.29
N ALA A 143 -14.87 -17.03 10.37
CA ALA A 143 -15.25 -18.45 10.30
C ALA A 143 -16.67 -18.63 9.74
N THR A 144 -17.60 -17.76 10.14
CA THR A 144 -18.99 -17.75 9.64
C THR A 144 -19.03 -17.41 8.14
N LEU A 145 -18.36 -16.33 7.72
CA LEU A 145 -18.31 -15.92 6.31
C LEU A 145 -17.65 -16.99 5.42
N ARG A 146 -16.61 -17.66 5.95
CA ARG A 146 -15.92 -18.75 5.28
C ARG A 146 -16.78 -19.99 5.14
N ALA A 147 -17.55 -20.36 6.18
CA ALA A 147 -18.47 -21.50 6.13
C ALA A 147 -19.57 -21.34 5.08
N LEU A 148 -19.92 -20.09 4.73
CA LEU A 148 -20.87 -19.77 3.66
C LEU A 148 -20.25 -19.81 2.25
N SER A 149 -18.92 -19.90 2.13
CA SER A 149 -18.22 -19.83 0.85
C SER A 149 -17.57 -21.17 0.47
N PRO A 150 -17.69 -21.62 -0.79
CA PRO A 150 -16.97 -22.80 -1.25
C PRO A 150 -15.46 -22.59 -1.14
N GLN A 151 -14.77 -23.60 -0.62
CA GLN A 151 -13.32 -23.57 -0.44
C GLN A 151 -12.65 -24.03 -1.74
N LEU A 152 -12.01 -23.10 -2.44
CA LEU A 152 -11.35 -23.36 -3.72
C LEU A 152 -9.93 -23.91 -3.55
N ASN A 153 -9.36 -23.84 -2.35
CA ASN A 153 -7.99 -24.27 -2.02
C ASN A 153 -6.92 -23.67 -2.95
N LEU A 154 -7.12 -22.41 -3.33
CA LEU A 154 -6.18 -21.63 -4.13
C LEU A 154 -5.05 -21.06 -3.26
N TYR A 155 -4.16 -20.29 -3.88
CA TYR A 155 -3.03 -19.63 -3.22
C TYR A 155 -3.48 -18.76 -2.03
N GLN A 156 -2.85 -18.93 -0.88
CA GLN A 156 -3.16 -18.15 0.33
C GLN A 156 -2.17 -16.99 0.48
N PRO A 157 -2.58 -15.74 0.19
CA PRO A 157 -1.69 -14.61 0.28
C PRO A 157 -1.38 -14.29 1.75
N HIS A 158 -0.14 -13.91 2.01
CA HIS A 158 0.28 -13.47 3.33
C HIS A 158 -0.52 -12.22 3.76
N PRO A 159 -1.09 -12.14 4.98
CA PRO A 159 -1.97 -11.04 5.38
C PRO A 159 -1.36 -9.65 5.26
N ASN A 160 -0.07 -9.49 5.61
CA ASN A 160 0.62 -8.19 5.46
C ASN A 160 0.74 -7.72 4.00
N LEU A 161 0.83 -8.64 3.02
CA LEU A 161 0.86 -8.25 1.60
C LEU A 161 -0.51 -7.74 1.15
N VAL A 162 -1.58 -8.42 1.59
CA VAL A 162 -2.95 -8.00 1.33
C VAL A 162 -3.21 -6.64 1.99
N ALA A 163 -2.80 -6.47 3.25
CA ALA A 163 -2.95 -5.22 3.98
C ALA A 163 -2.34 -4.02 3.23
N GLY A 164 -1.13 -4.18 2.66
CA GLY A 164 -0.48 -3.13 1.88
C GLY A 164 -1.22 -2.71 0.61
N VAL A 165 -1.99 -3.61 -0.01
CA VAL A 165 -2.86 -3.25 -1.15
C VAL A 165 -4.14 -2.59 -0.65
N LEU A 166 -4.75 -3.17 0.38
CA LEU A 166 -6.03 -2.71 0.92
C LEU A 166 -5.90 -1.32 1.57
N GLU A 167 -4.79 -0.99 2.23
CA GLU A 167 -4.59 0.34 2.84
C GLU A 167 -4.58 1.47 1.81
N VAL A 168 -3.90 1.26 0.66
CA VAL A 168 -3.83 2.24 -0.42
C VAL A 168 -5.21 2.43 -1.03
N ALA A 169 -5.92 1.32 -1.30
CA ALA A 169 -7.27 1.35 -1.84
C ALA A 169 -8.27 1.97 -0.85
N LEU A 170 -8.10 1.77 0.45
CA LEU A 170 -8.94 2.35 1.49
C LEU A 170 -8.80 3.87 1.52
N ILE A 171 -7.57 4.39 1.54
CA ILE A 171 -7.31 5.84 1.53
C ILE A 171 -7.90 6.50 0.26
N ILE A 172 -7.67 5.89 -0.90
CA ILE A 172 -8.21 6.37 -2.17
C ILE A 172 -9.74 6.28 -2.20
N GLY A 173 -10.32 5.18 -1.72
CA GLY A 173 -11.75 4.95 -1.67
C GLY A 173 -12.48 5.95 -0.78
N VAL A 174 -11.95 6.24 0.41
CA VAL A 174 -12.49 7.30 1.29
C VAL A 174 -12.43 8.65 0.60
N GLY A 175 -11.30 8.98 -0.06
CA GLY A 175 -11.17 10.21 -0.84
C GLY A 175 -12.24 10.33 -1.95
N LEU A 176 -12.48 9.26 -2.69
CA LEU A 176 -13.54 9.23 -3.73
C LEU A 176 -14.93 9.42 -3.12
N ILE A 177 -15.24 8.74 -2.01
CA ILE A 177 -16.52 8.90 -1.30
C ILE A 177 -16.73 10.38 -0.95
N LEU A 178 -15.73 11.02 -0.34
CA LEU A 178 -15.82 12.43 0.06
C LEU A 178 -16.01 13.36 -1.13
N ILE A 179 -15.30 13.13 -2.24
CA ILE A 179 -15.48 13.89 -3.48
C ILE A 179 -16.87 13.68 -4.08
N THR A 180 -17.47 12.50 -3.95
CA THR A 180 -18.85 12.27 -4.43
C THR A 180 -19.92 12.90 -3.54
N PHE A 181 -19.64 13.12 -2.25
CA PHE A 181 -20.58 13.75 -1.31
C PHE A 181 -20.45 15.26 -1.27
N GLN A 182 -19.23 15.78 -1.28
CA GLN A 182 -18.99 17.20 -1.43
C GLN A 182 -19.29 17.52 -2.89
N ALA A 183 -20.34 18.30 -3.15
CA ALA A 183 -20.60 18.86 -4.47
C ALA A 183 -19.49 19.87 -4.82
N TRP A 184 -18.26 19.38 -4.94
CA TRP A 184 -17.10 20.16 -5.34
C TRP A 184 -17.52 20.84 -6.64
N PRO A 185 -17.41 22.17 -6.75
CA PRO A 185 -17.71 22.88 -7.98
C PRO A 185 -16.64 22.51 -9.00
N MET A 186 -16.72 21.28 -9.50
CA MET A 186 -16.01 20.86 -10.68
C MET A 186 -16.57 21.72 -11.80
N SER A 187 -15.69 22.51 -12.40
CA SER A 187 -15.98 23.24 -13.63
C SER A 187 -16.71 22.33 -14.61
N SER A 188 -17.71 22.86 -15.31
CA SER A 188 -18.62 22.18 -16.26
C SER A 188 -17.99 21.16 -17.24
N GLU A 189 -16.67 21.14 -17.42
CA GLU A 189 -15.94 20.18 -18.26
C GLU A 189 -15.59 18.86 -17.56
N ALA A 190 -15.76 18.79 -16.23
CA ALA A 190 -15.39 17.65 -15.40
C ALA A 190 -16.60 16.92 -14.81
N GLU A 191 -17.62 16.64 -15.63
CA GLU A 191 -18.64 15.64 -15.32
C GLU A 191 -18.35 14.29 -16.02
N PRO A 192 -17.31 13.53 -15.63
CA PRO A 192 -17.13 12.18 -16.15
C PRO A 192 -18.08 11.16 -15.50
N PHE A 193 -18.70 11.49 -14.36
CA PHE A 193 -19.67 10.64 -13.66
C PHE A 193 -20.74 11.53 -13.05
N GLY A 194 -21.99 11.40 -13.49
CA GLY A 194 -23.12 12.14 -12.94
C GLY A 194 -23.16 12.02 -11.41
N THR A 195 -22.68 13.05 -10.73
CA THR A 195 -22.03 13.01 -9.40
C THR A 195 -23.02 12.85 -8.24
N LYS A 196 -24.28 12.50 -8.52
CA LYS A 196 -25.36 12.41 -7.52
C LYS A 196 -26.22 11.16 -7.64
N SER A 197 -25.80 10.14 -8.39
CA SER A 197 -26.53 8.88 -8.36
C SER A 197 -26.31 8.21 -7.00
N LEU A 198 -27.33 8.29 -6.14
CA LEU A 198 -27.37 7.62 -4.83
C LEU A 198 -26.93 6.15 -4.91
N PRO A 199 -27.29 5.36 -5.95
CA PRO A 199 -26.81 3.98 -6.07
C PRO A 199 -25.29 3.85 -6.21
N LEU A 200 -24.63 4.77 -6.93
CA LEU A 200 -23.17 4.74 -7.09
C LEU A 200 -22.48 5.05 -5.76
N GLN A 201 -23.00 6.02 -5.00
CA GLN A 201 -22.47 6.37 -3.67
C GLN A 201 -22.61 5.18 -2.71
N ILE A 202 -23.79 4.56 -2.65
CA ILE A 202 -24.03 3.37 -1.83
C ILE A 202 -23.10 2.23 -2.25
N GLY A 203 -22.99 1.95 -3.56
CA GLY A 203 -22.09 0.93 -4.08
C GLY A 203 -20.63 1.17 -3.67
N LEU A 204 -20.15 2.40 -3.80
CA LEU A 204 -18.79 2.77 -3.39
C LEU A 204 -18.56 2.62 -1.88
N ILE A 205 -19.53 3.04 -1.05
CA ILE A 205 -19.47 2.85 0.40
C ILE A 205 -19.37 1.37 0.76
N LEU A 206 -20.20 0.52 0.13
CA LEU A 206 -20.19 -0.92 0.38
C LEU A 206 -18.85 -1.56 -0.02
N LEU A 207 -18.25 -1.16 -1.15
CA LEU A 207 -16.94 -1.64 -1.57
C LEU A 207 -15.84 -1.21 -0.60
N VAL A 208 -15.84 0.05 -0.16
CA VAL A 208 -14.87 0.56 0.80
C VAL A 208 -15.04 -0.10 2.17
N ALA A 209 -16.29 -0.35 2.60
CA ALA A 209 -16.57 -1.09 3.84
C ALA A 209 -16.06 -2.54 3.78
N LEU A 210 -16.22 -3.22 2.64
CA LEU A 210 -15.67 -4.55 2.41
C LEU A 210 -14.13 -4.55 2.48
N ILE A 211 -13.48 -3.57 1.83
CA ILE A 211 -12.02 -3.38 1.89
C ILE A 211 -11.57 -3.15 3.34
N ALA A 212 -12.26 -2.27 4.07
CA ALA A 212 -11.97 -1.99 5.47
C ALA A 212 -12.11 -3.23 6.36
N LEU A 213 -13.16 -4.04 6.16
CA LEU A 213 -13.36 -5.29 6.89
C LEU A 213 -12.21 -6.28 6.63
N ALA A 214 -11.87 -6.53 5.36
CA ALA A 214 -10.75 -7.40 5.02
C ALA A 214 -9.43 -6.87 5.58
N PHE A 215 -9.21 -5.56 5.52
CA PHE A 215 -8.03 -4.91 6.08
C PHE A 215 -7.91 -5.12 7.60
N LEU A 216 -9.01 -4.99 8.35
CA LEU A 216 -9.04 -5.32 9.77
C LEU A 216 -8.72 -6.80 10.01
N LEU A 217 -9.28 -7.69 9.20
CA LEU A 217 -9.02 -9.14 9.28
C LEU A 217 -7.58 -9.53 8.94
N THR A 218 -6.81 -8.69 8.25
CA THR A 218 -5.37 -8.96 8.05
C THR A 218 -4.58 -8.93 9.35
N GLY A 219 -5.09 -8.27 10.40
CA GLY A 219 -4.37 -8.06 11.66
C GLY A 219 -3.04 -7.31 11.50
N SER A 220 -2.82 -6.63 10.37
CA SER A 220 -1.54 -6.00 10.05
C SER A 220 -1.36 -4.69 10.83
N ARG A 221 -0.67 -4.77 11.97
CA ARG A 221 -0.35 -3.60 12.82
C ARG A 221 0.36 -2.49 12.04
N GLY A 222 1.29 -2.87 11.16
CA GLY A 222 2.02 -1.94 10.30
C GLY A 222 1.08 -1.18 9.36
N GLY A 223 0.11 -1.87 8.75
CA GLY A 223 -0.88 -1.22 7.91
C GLY A 223 -1.79 -0.28 8.69
N TRP A 224 -2.23 -0.68 9.89
CA TRP A 224 -3.07 0.18 10.73
C TRP A 224 -2.34 1.47 11.12
N LEU A 225 -1.05 1.36 11.46
CA LEU A 225 -0.21 2.52 11.72
C LEU A 225 -0.07 3.40 10.48
N ALA A 226 0.15 2.80 9.30
CA ALA A 226 0.26 3.55 8.05
C ALA A 226 -1.02 4.34 7.74
N VAL A 227 -2.20 3.72 7.85
CA VAL A 227 -3.50 4.40 7.66
C VAL A 227 -3.69 5.50 8.71
N ALA A 228 -3.35 5.25 9.98
CA ALA A 228 -3.45 6.25 11.03
C ALA A 228 -2.54 7.46 10.79
N VAL A 229 -1.29 7.24 10.39
CA VAL A 229 -0.33 8.31 10.07
C VAL A 229 -0.76 9.07 8.82
N ALA A 230 -1.22 8.39 7.78
CA ALA A 230 -1.72 9.04 6.56
C ALA A 230 -2.96 9.88 6.85
N GLY A 231 -3.92 9.33 7.61
CA GLY A 231 -5.11 10.05 8.07
C GLY A 231 -4.75 11.27 8.91
N PHE A 232 -3.80 11.15 9.84
CA PHE A 232 -3.31 12.27 10.64
C PHE A 232 -2.64 13.35 9.79
N GLY A 233 -1.79 12.97 8.83
CA GLY A 233 -1.15 13.90 7.91
C GLY A 233 -2.16 14.69 7.08
N TRP A 234 -3.14 13.99 6.48
CA TRP A 234 -4.22 14.63 5.73
C TRP A 234 -5.03 15.58 6.63
N PHE A 235 -5.38 15.13 7.82
CA PHE A 235 -6.08 15.93 8.80
C PHE A 235 -5.31 17.23 9.17
N LEU A 236 -4.00 17.16 9.42
CA LEU A 236 -3.17 18.33 9.70
C LEU A 236 -3.14 19.32 8.53
N THR A 237 -3.19 18.82 7.29
CA THR A 237 -3.26 19.70 6.12
C THR A 237 -4.60 20.42 6.02
N GLU A 238 -5.70 19.76 6.37
CA GLU A 238 -7.04 20.35 6.30
C GLU A 238 -7.27 21.40 7.39
N MET A 239 -6.77 21.14 8.61
CA MET A 239 -6.80 22.12 9.71
C MET A 239 -6.10 23.44 9.37
N ARG A 240 -5.12 23.43 8.47
CA ARG A 240 -4.41 24.65 8.03
C ARG A 240 -5.24 25.53 7.10
N HIS A 241 -6.32 25.01 6.52
CA HIS A 241 -7.12 25.73 5.52
C HIS A 241 -8.51 26.11 6.01
N SER A 242 -9.04 25.49 7.06
CA SER A 242 -10.40 25.79 7.57
C SER A 242 -10.40 26.26 9.02
N SER A 243 -10.79 27.51 9.26
CA SER A 243 -10.96 28.07 10.61
C SER A 243 -12.18 27.49 11.36
N ARG A 244 -13.12 26.88 10.63
CA ARG A 244 -14.42 26.43 11.14
C ARG A 244 -14.41 25.00 11.68
N LEU A 245 -13.40 24.19 11.35
CA LEU A 245 -13.33 22.78 11.72
C LEU A 245 -12.55 22.52 13.03
N ARG A 246 -11.88 23.53 13.60
CA ARG A 246 -10.95 23.41 14.76
C ARG A 246 -11.43 22.57 15.96
N THR A 247 -12.72 22.52 16.28
CA THR A 247 -13.22 21.79 17.47
C THR A 247 -13.53 20.31 17.20
N LEU A 248 -14.28 19.96 16.15
CA LEU A 248 -14.50 18.56 15.77
C LEU A 248 -13.19 17.88 15.34
N ASP A 249 -12.31 18.66 14.75
CA ASP A 249 -11.00 18.22 14.30
C ASP A 249 -10.08 17.83 15.46
N SER A 250 -10.10 18.59 16.56
CA SER A 250 -9.31 18.27 17.76
C SER A 250 -9.68 16.90 18.37
N LEU A 251 -10.95 16.48 18.22
CA LEU A 251 -11.42 15.16 18.63
C LEU A 251 -10.87 14.06 17.71
N ALA A 252 -10.82 14.31 16.41
CA ALA A 252 -10.22 13.38 15.44
C ALA A 252 -8.72 13.20 15.69
N VAL A 253 -7.98 14.27 16.03
CA VAL A 253 -6.58 14.16 16.49
C VAL A 253 -6.47 13.25 17.70
N LEU A 254 -7.28 13.49 18.72
CA LEU A 254 -7.24 12.71 19.96
C LEU A 254 -7.58 11.25 19.73
N ILE A 255 -8.54 10.95 18.84
CA ILE A 255 -8.88 9.58 18.45
C ILE A 255 -7.73 8.95 17.68
N ILE A 256 -7.11 9.65 16.72
CA ILE A 256 -6.01 9.08 15.94
C ILE A 256 -4.76 8.88 16.80
N LEU A 257 -4.37 9.89 17.60
CA LEU A 257 -3.24 9.81 18.52
C LEU A 257 -3.50 8.75 19.59
N GLY A 258 -4.72 8.70 20.14
CA GLY A 258 -5.17 7.67 21.06
C GLY A 258 -5.14 6.28 20.45
N SER A 259 -5.49 6.14 19.17
CA SER A 259 -5.41 4.88 18.43
C SER A 259 -3.96 4.45 18.23
N VAL A 260 -3.06 5.38 17.84
CA VAL A 260 -1.62 5.10 17.69
C VAL A 260 -1.01 4.67 19.03
N VAL A 261 -1.30 5.40 20.10
CA VAL A 261 -0.84 5.06 21.45
C VAL A 261 -1.42 3.71 21.91
N PHE A 262 -2.72 3.47 21.68
CA PHE A 262 -3.37 2.21 22.01
C PHE A 262 -2.74 1.04 21.26
N LEU A 263 -2.45 1.19 19.97
CA LEU A 263 -1.78 0.16 19.15
C LEU A 263 -0.35 -0.09 19.62
N LEU A 264 0.39 0.95 20.00
CA LEU A 264 1.73 0.82 20.59
C LEU A 264 1.68 0.09 21.95
N VAL A 265 0.70 0.42 22.80
CA VAL A 265 0.51 -0.22 24.12
C VAL A 265 0.10 -1.69 23.97
N MET A 266 -0.82 -2.00 23.06
CA MET A 266 -1.20 -3.37 22.72
C MET A 266 -0.03 -4.17 22.12
N GLN A 267 0.93 -3.50 21.49
CA GLN A 267 2.11 -4.15 20.95
C GLN A 267 3.15 -4.52 22.02
N LEU A 268 3.18 -3.80 23.14
CA LEU A 268 4.11 -4.07 24.25
C LEU A 268 3.57 -5.10 25.25
N ASN A 269 2.26 -5.29 25.33
CA ASN A 269 1.61 -6.01 26.42
C ASN A 269 0.94 -7.34 26.02
N ASP A 270 1.19 -7.90 24.83
CA ASP A 270 0.56 -9.15 24.40
C ASP A 270 1.26 -10.37 25.06
N PRO A 271 0.72 -10.93 26.17
CA PRO A 271 1.39 -11.99 26.93
C PRO A 271 1.23 -13.34 26.22
N ALA A 272 0.29 -13.45 25.27
CA ALA A 272 -0.01 -14.69 24.55
C ALA A 272 1.07 -15.02 23.51
N GLU A 273 1.77 -14.02 22.94
CA GLU A 273 2.95 -14.26 22.08
C GLU A 273 4.15 -14.83 22.88
N SER A 274 4.19 -14.66 24.21
CA SER A 274 5.26 -15.22 25.05
C SER A 274 5.10 -16.72 25.37
N GLN A 275 3.90 -17.28 25.20
CA GLN A 275 3.59 -18.67 25.60
C GLN A 275 3.49 -19.65 24.42
N ILE A 276 3.36 -19.17 23.18
CA ILE A 276 3.32 -20.01 21.95
C ILE A 276 4.70 -20.05 21.25
N ALA A 277 5.74 -19.60 21.95
CA ALA A 277 7.12 -19.51 21.46
C ALA A 277 7.87 -20.85 21.43
N THR A 278 7.22 -21.95 21.03
CA THR A 278 7.86 -23.26 20.83
C THR A 278 8.55 -23.33 19.45
N GLU A 279 9.86 -23.17 19.52
CA GLU A 279 10.93 -23.83 18.72
C GLU A 279 11.31 -23.37 17.30
N ALA A 280 10.59 -22.50 16.59
CA ALA A 280 11.11 -22.05 15.26
C ALA A 280 10.87 -20.60 14.82
N SER A 281 9.93 -19.85 15.40
CA SER A 281 9.62 -18.47 14.97
C SER A 281 9.69 -17.42 16.08
N SER A 282 10.28 -17.78 17.22
CA SER A 282 10.26 -17.03 18.47
C SER A 282 11.48 -16.13 18.69
N ILE A 283 11.96 -15.45 17.65
CA ILE A 283 12.81 -14.28 17.88
C ILE A 283 11.89 -13.22 18.50
N SER A 284 12.06 -12.95 19.80
CA SER A 284 11.37 -11.84 20.46
C SER A 284 11.51 -10.59 19.60
N ARG A 285 10.40 -9.90 19.29
CA ARG A 285 10.45 -8.69 18.44
C ARG A 285 11.44 -7.65 18.97
N LEU A 286 11.67 -7.65 20.29
CA LEU A 286 12.70 -6.84 20.91
C LEU A 286 14.10 -7.22 20.42
N THR A 287 14.42 -8.51 20.39
CA THR A 287 15.67 -9.04 19.79
C THR A 287 15.74 -8.67 18.31
N LEU A 288 14.62 -8.77 17.57
CA LEU A 288 14.56 -8.33 16.17
C LEU A 288 14.89 -6.86 15.99
N TYR A 289 14.34 -5.97 16.83
CA TYR A 289 14.65 -4.55 16.79
C TYR A 289 16.07 -4.25 17.25
N GLN A 290 16.59 -4.96 18.25
CA GLN A 290 17.97 -4.82 18.72
C GLN A 290 18.96 -5.20 17.63
N GLY A 291 18.82 -6.38 17.03
CA GLY A 291 19.67 -6.82 15.93
C GLY A 291 19.49 -5.95 14.68
N SER A 292 18.27 -5.50 14.37
CA SER A 292 18.05 -4.56 13.25
C SER A 292 18.70 -3.19 13.50
N SER A 293 18.71 -2.71 14.75
CA SER A 293 19.38 -1.47 15.14
C SER A 293 20.90 -1.58 15.00
N GLN A 294 21.48 -2.72 15.39
CA GLN A 294 22.89 -3.02 15.15
C GLN A 294 23.21 -3.07 13.66
N LEU A 295 22.40 -3.78 12.87
CA LEU A 295 22.53 -3.82 11.41
C LEU A 295 22.46 -2.41 10.79
N VAL A 296 21.54 -1.54 11.24
CA VAL A 296 21.47 -0.16 10.74
C VAL A 296 22.74 0.62 11.08
N ARG A 297 23.36 0.40 12.24
CA ARG A 297 24.63 1.06 12.62
C ARG A 297 25.81 0.60 11.78
N ASP A 298 25.85 -0.68 11.42
CA ASP A 298 26.95 -1.25 10.64
C ASP A 298 26.85 -0.87 9.15
N TYR A 299 25.64 -0.56 8.67
CA TYR A 299 25.36 -0.27 7.27
C TYR A 299 24.72 1.12 7.03
N VAL A 300 25.03 2.14 7.85
CA VAL A 300 24.41 3.48 7.79
C VAL A 300 24.52 4.12 6.39
N PHE A 301 25.69 4.02 5.75
CA PHE A 301 25.97 4.74 4.50
C PHE A 301 25.66 3.93 3.25
N THR A 302 25.90 2.62 3.30
CA THR A 302 25.77 1.73 2.14
C THR A 302 24.40 1.05 2.08
N GLY A 303 23.71 0.97 3.22
CA GLY A 303 22.59 0.06 3.41
C GLY A 303 23.03 -1.40 3.42
N ALA A 304 22.08 -2.27 3.75
CA ALA A 304 22.25 -3.72 3.85
C ALA A 304 22.04 -4.45 2.50
N GLY A 305 21.93 -3.74 1.38
CA GLY A 305 21.53 -4.31 0.10
C GLY A 305 20.03 -4.62 0.00
N LEU A 306 19.46 -4.44 -1.19
CA LEU A 306 17.99 -4.48 -1.36
C LEU A 306 17.47 -5.92 -1.27
N GLY A 307 16.91 -6.29 -0.12
CA GLY A 307 16.39 -7.63 0.09
C GLY A 307 17.39 -8.64 0.66
N SER A 308 18.59 -8.20 1.05
CA SER A 308 19.58 -9.05 1.73
C SER A 308 19.40 -9.09 3.25
N PHE A 309 18.38 -8.41 3.79
CA PHE A 309 18.12 -8.32 5.24
C PHE A 309 18.18 -9.68 5.95
N PRO A 310 17.47 -10.76 5.52
CA PRO A 310 17.50 -12.02 6.26
C PRO A 310 18.90 -12.64 6.39
N MET A 311 19.73 -12.49 5.36
CA MET A 311 21.09 -13.03 5.31
C MET A 311 22.06 -12.24 6.19
N LEU A 312 21.98 -10.90 6.19
CA LEU A 312 22.86 -10.10 7.04
C LEU A 312 22.40 -10.15 8.50
N TYR A 313 21.09 -10.20 8.72
CA TYR A 313 20.51 -10.26 10.06
C TYR A 313 20.87 -11.55 10.80
N SER A 314 21.12 -12.67 10.10
CA SER A 314 21.55 -13.92 10.74
C SER A 314 22.94 -13.84 11.40
N ALA A 315 23.72 -12.80 11.15
CA ALA A 315 24.97 -12.57 11.87
C ALA A 315 24.76 -11.96 13.29
N TYR A 316 23.53 -11.54 13.61
CA TYR A 316 23.18 -10.84 14.85
C TYR A 316 22.24 -11.65 15.77
N VAL A 317 21.94 -12.92 15.41
CA VAL A 317 21.04 -13.81 16.15
C VAL A 317 21.73 -15.12 16.49
#